data_AF-A0A9P1DKU7-F1
#
_entry.id   AF-A0A9P1DKU7-F1
#
_cell.length_a   1.000
_cell.length_b   1.000
_cell.length_c   1.000
_cell.angle_alpha   90.00
_cell.angle_beta   90.00
_cell.angle_gamma   90.00
#
_symmetry.space_group_name_H-M   'P 1'
#
loop_
_entity.id
_entity.type
_entity.pdbx_description
1 polymer ?
#
loop_
_entity_poly.entity_id
_entity_poly.type
_entity_poly.pdbx_seq_one_letter_code
_entity_poly.pdbx_strand_id
1 'polypeptide(L)'
;MMRALEMLNFLNHLNDDGDLTDAGDQAAEFPLDPQLAKMLIDSPKFKCSNEILSISSMLSVPNVFVRPKEFGKEADDAKNRFTHLDGDHLTLLNVFHAYKQYTTEGADPAQFCYDSYINSRSMKSAENVREQLKRTMERLQLPMVSTDFRDKEYYPNIRKCLVAGYFMQVAHLEKSSHYLTVRDNQVVALHPSTGITHKPEWVLYHEFVLTSKNFIRTVTQVRGEWLLEIAPSYYDVRNFPKSEARTQLERLQAKKGTAQHQ
;
A
#
# COMPACT_ATOMS: atom_id res chain seq x y z
N MET A 1 6.31 -21.12 -11.48
CA MET A 1 4.90 -21.55 -11.56
C MET A 1 4.29 -21.76 -10.16
N MET A 2 4.91 -22.56 -9.27
CA MET A 2 4.39 -22.77 -7.89
C MET A 2 4.18 -21.48 -7.07
N ARG A 3 5.13 -20.54 -7.06
CA ARG A 3 4.99 -19.27 -6.30
C ARG A 3 3.82 -18.40 -6.73
N ALA A 4 3.47 -18.40 -8.03
CA ALA A 4 2.35 -17.62 -8.54
C ALA A 4 1.01 -18.23 -8.08
N LEU A 5 0.89 -19.57 -8.12
CA LEU A 5 -0.30 -20.27 -7.62
C LEU A 5 -0.46 -20.09 -6.11
N GLU A 6 0.64 -20.19 -5.36
CA GLU A 6 0.64 -19.95 -3.91
C GLU A 6 0.20 -18.51 -3.57
N MET A 7 0.71 -17.52 -4.31
CA MET A 7 0.31 -16.13 -4.16
C MET A 7 -1.19 -15.93 -4.44
N LEU A 8 -1.71 -16.50 -5.53
CA LEU A 8 -3.12 -16.40 -5.89
C LEU A 8 -4.02 -17.13 -4.88
N ASN A 9 -3.57 -18.25 -4.33
CA ASN A 9 -4.28 -18.94 -3.24
C ASN A 9 -4.33 -18.06 -1.98
N PHE A 10 -3.21 -17.47 -1.57
CA PHE A 10 -3.19 -16.55 -0.42
C PHE A 10 -4.04 -15.29 -0.63
N LEU A 11 -4.15 -14.80 -1.87
CA LEU A 11 -5.04 -13.68 -2.22
C LEU A 11 -6.51 -14.11 -2.33
N ASN A 12 -6.84 -15.39 -2.10
CA ASN A 12 -8.17 -15.96 -2.26
C ASN A 12 -8.73 -15.78 -3.69
N HIS A 13 -7.85 -15.74 -4.69
CA HIS A 13 -8.23 -15.76 -6.11
C HIS A 13 -8.41 -17.19 -6.63
N LEU A 14 -7.66 -18.13 -6.04
CA LEU A 14 -7.84 -19.56 -6.21
C LEU A 14 -8.26 -20.18 -4.87
N ASN A 15 -9.02 -21.27 -4.92
CA ASN A 15 -9.26 -22.12 -3.76
C ASN A 15 -8.15 -23.17 -3.58
N ASP A 16 -8.23 -23.98 -2.53
CA ASP A 16 -7.22 -25.01 -2.22
C ASP A 16 -7.14 -26.14 -3.28
N ASP A 17 -8.20 -26.31 -4.08
CA ASP A 17 -8.25 -27.25 -5.21
C ASP A 17 -7.65 -26.66 -6.51
N GLY A 18 -7.36 -25.35 -6.51
CA GLY A 18 -6.79 -24.62 -7.65
C GLY A 18 -7.82 -24.02 -8.62
N ASP A 19 -9.10 -24.03 -8.27
CA ASP A 19 -10.17 -23.42 -9.07
C ASP A 19 -10.31 -21.92 -8.79
N LEU A 20 -10.78 -21.18 -9.80
CA LEU A 20 -11.01 -19.74 -9.72
C LEU A 20 -12.19 -19.43 -8.77
N THR A 21 -11.96 -18.53 -7.81
CA THR A 21 -13.01 -18.04 -6.90
C THR A 21 -13.73 -16.83 -7.53
N ASP A 22 -14.89 -16.44 -6.99
CA ASP A 22 -15.59 -15.21 -7.41
C ASP A 22 -14.70 -13.97 -7.29
N ALA A 23 -13.86 -13.91 -6.25
CA ALA A 23 -12.90 -12.82 -6.06
C ALA A 23 -11.77 -12.85 -7.09
N GLY A 24 -11.34 -14.05 -7.51
CA GLY A 24 -10.37 -14.24 -8.58
C GLY A 24 -10.93 -13.84 -9.95
N ASP A 25 -12.20 -14.18 -10.22
CA ASP A 25 -12.91 -13.79 -11.44
C ASP A 25 -13.05 -12.26 -11.53
N GLN A 26 -13.49 -11.62 -10.45
CA GLN A 26 -13.52 -10.16 -10.35
C GLN A 26 -12.13 -9.54 -10.52
N ALA A 27 -11.08 -10.15 -9.96
CA ALA A 27 -9.71 -9.65 -10.06
C ALA A 27 -9.16 -9.71 -11.49
N ALA A 28 -9.55 -10.73 -12.25
CA ALA A 28 -9.13 -10.91 -13.65
C ALA A 28 -9.67 -9.82 -14.59
N GLU A 29 -10.77 -9.14 -14.22
CA GLU A 29 -11.34 -8.03 -14.98
C GLU A 29 -10.56 -6.71 -14.85
N PHE A 30 -9.63 -6.62 -13.89
CA PHE A 30 -8.78 -5.44 -13.72
C PHE A 30 -7.45 -5.59 -14.48
N PRO A 31 -6.99 -4.55 -15.21
CA PRO A 31 -5.68 -4.55 -15.86
C PRO A 31 -4.56 -4.22 -14.85
N LEU A 32 -4.49 -4.98 -13.76
CA LEU A 32 -3.61 -4.72 -12.61
C LEU A 32 -2.95 -6.00 -12.12
N ASP A 33 -1.90 -5.85 -11.31
CA ASP A 33 -1.35 -6.96 -10.55
C ASP A 33 -2.39 -7.54 -9.58
N PRO A 34 -2.41 -8.87 -9.34
CA PRO A 34 -3.40 -9.51 -8.47
C PRO A 34 -3.50 -8.89 -7.07
N GLN A 35 -2.38 -8.44 -6.50
CA GLN A 35 -2.35 -7.78 -5.19
C GLN A 35 -3.10 -6.43 -5.19
N LEU A 36 -2.95 -5.63 -6.25
CA LEU A 36 -3.69 -4.37 -6.43
C LEU A 36 -5.17 -4.61 -6.71
N ALA A 37 -5.49 -5.61 -7.54
CA ALA A 37 -6.87 -5.99 -7.82
C ALA A 37 -7.58 -6.45 -6.53
N LYS A 38 -6.94 -7.31 -5.74
CA LYS A 38 -7.44 -7.73 -4.41
C LYS A 38 -7.70 -6.53 -3.49
N MET A 39 -6.76 -5.59 -3.45
CA MET A 39 -6.89 -4.37 -2.64
C MET A 39 -8.10 -3.54 -3.07
N LEU A 40 -8.34 -3.35 -4.37
CA LEU A 40 -9.49 -2.61 -4.89
C LEU A 40 -10.82 -3.31 -4.57
N ILE A 41 -10.89 -4.62 -4.78
CA ILE A 41 -12.11 -5.43 -4.52
C ILE A 41 -12.48 -5.40 -3.03
N ASP A 42 -11.50 -5.46 -2.13
CA ASP A 42 -11.74 -5.46 -0.69
C ASP A 42 -11.94 -4.06 -0.09
N SER A 43 -11.53 -3.00 -0.79
CA SER A 43 -11.59 -1.63 -0.28
C SER A 43 -12.96 -1.15 0.23
N PRO A 44 -14.12 -1.60 -0.30
CA PRO A 44 -15.42 -1.25 0.27
C PRO A 44 -15.60 -1.79 1.70
N LYS A 45 -15.00 -2.94 2.04
CA LYS A 45 -15.05 -3.53 3.40
C LYS A 45 -14.38 -2.62 4.43
N PHE A 46 -13.38 -1.86 3.99
CA PHE A 46 -12.66 -0.88 4.81
C PHE A 46 -13.22 0.54 4.69
N LYS A 47 -14.29 0.77 3.92
CA LYS A 47 -14.92 2.09 3.72
C LYS A 47 -13.97 3.15 3.14
N CYS A 48 -13.06 2.75 2.25
CA CYS A 48 -12.05 3.65 1.66
C CYS A 48 -11.77 3.36 0.16
N SER A 49 -12.78 2.93 -0.59
CA SER A 49 -12.60 2.55 -1.99
C SER A 49 -12.25 3.72 -2.91
N ASN A 50 -12.71 4.94 -2.61
CA ASN A 50 -12.30 6.12 -3.37
C ASN A 50 -10.80 6.44 -3.23
N GLU A 51 -10.25 6.33 -2.02
CA GLU A 51 -8.85 6.60 -1.73
C GLU A 51 -7.96 5.51 -2.29
N ILE A 52 -8.37 4.24 -2.13
CA ILE A 52 -7.64 3.09 -2.65
C ILE A 52 -7.63 3.09 -4.18
N LEU A 53 -8.72 3.50 -4.82
CA LEU A 53 -8.75 3.73 -6.27
C LEU A 53 -7.70 4.76 -6.72
N SER A 54 -7.60 5.89 -6.01
CA SER A 54 -6.57 6.91 -6.30
C SER A 54 -5.15 6.38 -6.06
N ILE A 55 -4.92 5.67 -4.95
CA ILE A 55 -3.60 5.08 -4.63
C ILE A 55 -3.20 4.06 -5.69
N SER A 56 -4.07 3.10 -6.04
CA SER A 56 -3.81 2.11 -7.08
C SER A 56 -3.43 2.76 -8.40
N SER A 57 -4.13 3.83 -8.79
CA SER A 57 -3.84 4.56 -10.02
C SER A 57 -2.47 5.24 -10.02
N MET A 58 -2.06 5.78 -8.86
CA MET A 58 -0.74 6.39 -8.66
C MET A 58 0.39 5.35 -8.63
N LEU A 59 0.11 4.13 -8.17
CA LEU A 59 1.07 3.01 -8.18
C LEU A 59 1.22 2.37 -9.56
N SER A 60 0.18 2.42 -10.40
CA SER A 60 0.19 1.87 -11.77
C SER A 60 0.94 2.74 -12.80
N VAL A 61 1.50 3.88 -12.39
CA VAL A 61 2.27 4.77 -13.26
C VAL A 61 3.72 4.92 -12.80
N PRO A 62 4.65 5.32 -13.67
CA PRO A 62 6.00 5.65 -13.25
C PRO A 62 6.01 6.74 -12.17
N ASN A 63 7.01 6.68 -11.28
CA ASN A 63 7.16 7.60 -10.16
C ASN A 63 6.85 9.06 -10.55
N VAL A 64 5.93 9.68 -9.83
CA VAL A 64 5.44 11.03 -10.10
C VAL A 64 6.40 12.11 -9.60
N PHE A 65 7.28 11.81 -8.65
CA PHE A 65 8.21 12.80 -8.10
C PHE A 65 9.43 12.99 -9.02
N VAL A 66 9.70 14.24 -9.40
CA VAL A 66 10.87 14.65 -10.18
C VAL A 66 11.89 15.25 -9.24
N ARG A 67 13.16 14.81 -9.32
CA ARG A 67 14.25 15.33 -8.49
C ARG A 67 15.47 15.66 -9.34
N PRO A 68 15.52 16.86 -9.96
CA PRO A 68 16.69 17.32 -10.72
C PRO A 68 17.92 17.41 -9.80
N LYS A 69 19.12 17.13 -10.33
CA LYS A 69 20.35 17.17 -9.53
C LYS A 69 20.65 18.58 -9.00
N GLU A 70 20.38 19.60 -9.79
CA GLU A 70 20.62 21.02 -9.47
C GLU A 70 19.63 21.54 -8.42
N PHE A 71 18.36 21.13 -8.52
CA PHE A 71 17.25 21.60 -7.68
C PHE A 71 16.79 20.54 -6.67
N GLY A 72 17.71 19.68 -6.22
CA GLY A 72 17.37 18.54 -5.37
C GLY A 72 16.72 18.95 -4.05
N LYS A 73 17.20 20.02 -3.41
CA LYS A 73 16.65 20.53 -2.16
C LYS A 73 15.24 21.10 -2.33
N GLU A 74 15.00 21.88 -3.38
CA GLU A 74 13.69 22.45 -3.68
C GLU A 74 12.66 21.37 -4.01
N ALA A 75 13.07 20.33 -4.74
CA ALA A 75 12.23 19.17 -5.01
C ALA A 75 11.89 18.39 -3.73
N ASP A 76 12.84 18.21 -2.82
CA ASP A 76 12.62 17.57 -1.52
C ASP A 76 11.66 18.42 -0.66
N ASP A 77 11.85 19.75 -0.63
CA ASP A 77 10.97 20.68 0.09
C ASP A 77 9.55 20.71 -0.50
N ALA A 78 9.41 20.64 -1.83
CA ALA A 78 8.11 20.52 -2.50
C ALA A 78 7.41 19.20 -2.15
N LYS A 79 8.14 18.07 -2.21
CA LYS A 79 7.61 16.77 -1.82
C LYS A 79 7.18 16.75 -0.35
N ASN A 80 7.95 17.37 0.54
CA ASN A 80 7.66 17.44 1.98
C ASN A 80 6.32 18.11 2.30
N ARG A 81 5.79 18.98 1.42
CA ARG A 81 4.45 19.58 1.58
C ARG A 81 3.32 18.55 1.50
N PHE A 82 3.55 17.45 0.78
CA PHE A 82 2.56 16.37 0.61
C PHE A 82 2.85 15.16 1.50
N THR A 83 4.03 15.11 2.11
CA THR A 83 4.49 13.98 2.92
C THR A 83 3.54 13.70 4.09
N HIS A 84 3.05 12.47 4.14
CA HIS A 84 2.28 11.97 5.26
C HIS A 84 3.17 11.13 6.19
N LEU A 85 3.11 11.40 7.50
CA LEU A 85 3.98 10.78 8.51
C LEU A 85 3.82 9.25 8.58
N ASP A 86 2.60 8.76 8.34
CA ASP A 86 2.33 7.32 8.38
C ASP A 86 2.79 6.56 7.12
N GLY A 87 3.10 7.23 6.00
CA GLY A 87 3.59 6.51 4.82
C GLY A 87 3.47 7.18 3.46
N ASP A 88 4.26 6.64 2.53
CA ASP A 88 4.37 7.08 1.15
C ASP A 88 3.10 6.82 0.32
N HIS A 89 2.31 5.78 0.61
CA HIS A 89 1.03 5.56 -0.07
C HIS A 89 0.05 6.71 0.18
N LEU A 90 0.05 7.23 1.41
CA LEU A 90 -0.75 8.39 1.79
C LEU A 90 -0.17 9.69 1.22
N THR A 91 1.15 9.79 1.10
CA THR A 91 1.80 10.89 0.36
C THR A 91 1.37 10.91 -1.11
N LEU A 92 1.28 9.76 -1.78
CA LEU A 92 0.76 9.66 -3.15
C LEU A 92 -0.71 10.09 -3.24
N LEU A 93 -1.53 9.70 -2.24
CA LEU A 93 -2.92 10.14 -2.15
C LEU A 93 -3.03 11.67 -2.02
N ASN A 94 -2.22 12.28 -1.14
CA ASN A 94 -2.18 13.73 -0.94
C ASN A 94 -1.82 14.46 -2.24
N VAL A 95 -0.81 13.97 -2.97
CA VAL A 95 -0.42 14.51 -4.27
C VAL A 95 -1.59 14.46 -5.26
N PHE A 96 -2.27 13.32 -5.35
CA PHE A 96 -3.41 13.16 -6.25
C PHE A 96 -4.56 14.10 -5.89
N HIS A 97 -4.89 14.24 -4.61
CA HIS A 97 -5.92 15.17 -4.14
C HIS A 97 -5.57 16.63 -4.44
N ALA A 98 -4.34 17.05 -4.15
CA ALA A 98 -3.88 18.40 -4.42
C ALA A 98 -3.93 18.72 -5.93
N TYR A 99 -3.49 17.79 -6.78
CA TYR A 99 -3.58 17.91 -8.23
C TYR A 99 -5.04 18.07 -8.70
N LYS A 100 -5.94 17.21 -8.21
CA LYS A 100 -7.36 17.26 -8.58
C LYS A 100 -8.04 18.53 -8.11
N GLN A 101 -7.74 18.99 -6.90
CA GLN A 101 -8.26 20.25 -6.37
C GLN A 101 -7.82 21.44 -7.24
N TYR A 102 -6.52 21.56 -7.51
CA TYR A 102 -5.96 22.63 -8.34
C TYR A 102 -6.60 22.68 -9.74
N THR A 103 -6.80 21.49 -10.34
CA THR A 103 -7.44 21.37 -11.66
C THR A 103 -8.93 21.75 -11.61
N THR A 104 -9.63 21.44 -10.51
CA THR A 104 -11.07 21.74 -10.35
C THR A 104 -11.33 23.23 -10.11
N GLU A 105 -10.38 23.93 -9.49
CA GLU A 105 -10.41 25.39 -9.30
C GLU A 105 -10.16 26.17 -10.61
N GLY A 106 -9.95 25.47 -11.73
CA GLY A 106 -9.77 26.07 -13.07
C GLY A 106 -8.35 26.51 -13.38
N ALA A 107 -7.39 26.18 -12.52
CA ALA A 107 -5.99 26.50 -12.73
C ALA A 107 -5.28 25.47 -13.63
N ASP A 108 -4.15 25.85 -14.22
CA ASP A 108 -3.42 25.01 -15.17
C ASP A 108 -2.73 23.82 -14.46
N PRO A 109 -3.11 22.55 -14.76
CA PRO A 109 -2.48 21.39 -14.14
C PRO A 109 -0.98 21.26 -14.45
N ALA A 110 -0.51 21.81 -15.57
CA ALA A 110 0.91 21.80 -15.91
C ALA A 110 1.71 22.71 -14.96
N GLN A 111 1.15 23.86 -14.58
CA GLN A 111 1.75 24.79 -13.63
C GLN A 111 1.91 24.14 -12.25
N PHE A 112 0.86 23.49 -11.73
CA PHE A 112 0.94 22.74 -10.47
C PHE A 112 2.06 21.69 -10.48
N CYS A 113 2.16 20.95 -11.59
CA CYS A 113 3.17 19.91 -11.75
C CYS A 113 4.58 20.50 -11.74
N TYR A 114 4.79 21.63 -12.42
CA TYR A 114 6.08 22.32 -12.45
C TYR A 114 6.48 22.82 -11.06
N ASP A 115 5.60 23.58 -10.39
CA ASP A 115 5.88 24.21 -9.09
C ASP A 115 6.07 23.19 -7.95
N SER A 116 5.43 22.02 -8.09
CA SER A 116 5.47 20.95 -7.09
C SER A 116 6.48 19.85 -7.41
N TYR A 117 7.30 20.00 -8.46
CA TYR A 117 8.25 18.99 -8.94
C TYR A 117 7.60 17.62 -9.19
N ILE A 118 6.43 17.65 -9.83
CA ILE A 118 5.64 16.48 -10.19
C ILE A 118 5.67 16.27 -11.72
N ASN A 119 5.76 15.01 -12.14
CA ASN A 119 5.71 14.64 -13.54
C ASN A 119 4.28 14.73 -14.08
N SER A 120 4.01 15.77 -14.87
CA SER A 120 2.70 16.01 -15.49
C SER A 120 2.20 14.84 -16.34
N ARG A 121 3.10 14.16 -17.08
CA ARG A 121 2.73 13.00 -17.89
C ARG A 121 2.29 11.83 -17.01
N SER A 122 3.03 11.52 -15.95
CA SER A 122 2.65 10.46 -15.01
C SER A 122 1.33 10.76 -14.32
N MET A 123 1.10 12.02 -13.91
CA MET A 123 -0.18 12.42 -13.29
C MET A 123 -1.37 12.27 -14.24
N LYS A 124 -1.23 12.71 -15.49
CA LYS A 124 -2.29 12.56 -16.49
C LYS A 124 -2.57 11.08 -16.79
N SER A 125 -1.52 10.25 -16.84
CA SER A 125 -1.69 8.79 -16.95
C SER A 125 -2.42 8.21 -15.73
N ALA A 126 -2.10 8.66 -14.51
CA ALA A 126 -2.75 8.17 -13.30
C ALA A 126 -4.25 8.54 -13.29
N GLU A 127 -4.62 9.73 -13.74
CA GLU A 127 -6.02 10.13 -13.89
C GLU A 127 -6.76 9.23 -14.90
N ASN A 128 -6.15 8.95 -16.06
CA ASN A 128 -6.74 8.04 -17.05
C ASN A 128 -6.92 6.62 -16.50
N VAL A 129 -5.91 6.09 -15.79
CA VAL A 129 -6.00 4.78 -15.13
C VAL A 129 -7.12 4.78 -14.09
N ARG A 130 -7.23 5.84 -13.28
CA ARG A 130 -8.29 5.97 -12.28
C ARG A 130 -9.68 5.90 -12.88
N GLU A 131 -9.92 6.60 -13.98
CA GLU A 131 -11.21 6.58 -14.66
C GLU A 131 -11.52 5.20 -15.28
N GLN A 132 -10.51 4.51 -15.81
CA GLN A 132 -10.69 3.14 -16.30
C GLN A 132 -11.04 2.17 -15.17
N LEU A 133 -10.28 2.21 -14.08
CA LEU A 133 -10.52 1.37 -12.91
C LEU A 133 -11.88 1.66 -12.27
N LYS A 134 -12.29 2.93 -12.19
CA LYS A 134 -13.62 3.32 -11.71
C LYS A 134 -14.74 2.67 -12.53
N ARG A 135 -14.65 2.72 -13.86
CA ARG A 135 -15.64 2.06 -14.75
C ARG A 135 -15.69 0.56 -14.54
N THR A 136 -14.54 -0.09 -14.32
CA THR A 136 -14.51 -1.52 -13.99
C THR A 136 -15.16 -1.79 -12.63
N MET A 137 -14.90 -0.98 -11.61
CA MET A 137 -15.55 -1.12 -10.30
C MET A 137 -17.07 -0.94 -10.39
N GLU A 138 -17.55 0.04 -11.16
CA GLU A 138 -18.98 0.24 -11.40
C GLU A 138 -19.62 -0.95 -12.13
N ARG A 139 -18.94 -1.50 -13.15
CA ARG A 139 -19.40 -2.71 -13.88
C ARG A 139 -19.50 -3.93 -12.96
N LEU A 140 -18.54 -4.09 -12.06
CA LEU A 140 -18.52 -5.17 -11.06
C LEU A 140 -19.40 -4.89 -9.83
N GLN A 141 -20.15 -3.77 -9.83
CA GLN A 141 -21.03 -3.35 -8.73
C GLN A 141 -20.29 -3.17 -7.39
N LEU A 142 -19.02 -2.79 -7.43
CA LEU A 142 -18.23 -2.52 -6.23
C LEU A 142 -18.58 -1.11 -5.69
N PRO A 143 -19.00 -0.98 -4.42
CA PRO A 143 -19.38 0.31 -3.86
C PRO A 143 -18.22 1.31 -3.82
N MET A 144 -18.47 2.51 -4.35
CA MET A 144 -17.58 3.67 -4.20
C MET A 144 -17.93 4.41 -2.91
N VAL A 145 -17.13 4.21 -1.87
CA VAL A 145 -17.32 4.72 -0.51
C VAL A 145 -16.05 5.41 -0.02
N SER A 146 -16.22 6.39 0.84
CA SER A 146 -15.14 7.08 1.54
C SER A 146 -15.61 7.37 2.96
N THR A 147 -14.71 7.19 3.93
CA THR A 147 -14.96 7.58 5.32
C THR A 147 -14.84 9.10 5.43
N ASP A 148 -15.58 9.75 6.34
CA ASP A 148 -15.40 11.18 6.57
C ASP A 148 -13.95 11.48 6.96
N PHE A 149 -13.35 12.50 6.36
CA PHE A 149 -11.96 12.90 6.64
C PHE A 149 -11.71 13.25 8.12
N ARG A 150 -12.74 13.70 8.84
CA ARG A 150 -12.68 14.02 10.28
C ARG A 150 -12.78 12.78 11.17
N ASP A 151 -13.14 11.63 10.61
CA ASP A 151 -13.16 10.38 11.34
C ASP A 151 -11.72 9.93 11.67
N LYS A 152 -11.53 9.48 12.91
CA LYS A 152 -10.24 8.94 13.37
C LYS A 152 -9.83 7.68 12.61
N GLU A 153 -10.81 6.96 12.06
CA GLU A 153 -10.56 5.75 11.28
C GLU A 153 -10.26 6.03 9.81
N TYR A 154 -10.28 7.27 9.31
CA TYR A 154 -10.00 7.60 7.90
C TYR A 154 -8.67 7.00 7.41
N TYR A 155 -7.54 7.40 8.02
CA TYR A 155 -6.22 6.88 7.64
C TYR A 155 -5.99 5.41 8.06
N PRO A 156 -6.40 4.95 9.26
CA PRO A 156 -6.35 3.53 9.61
C PRO A 156 -7.07 2.61 8.62
N ASN A 157 -8.24 3.01 8.11
CA ASN A 157 -9.00 2.24 7.13
C ASN A 157 -8.22 2.03 5.84
N ILE A 158 -7.63 3.11 5.30
CA ILE A 158 -6.78 3.04 4.11
C ILE A 158 -5.60 2.10 4.36
N ARG A 159 -4.92 2.24 5.49
CA ARG A 159 -3.74 1.41 5.84
C ARG A 159 -4.08 -0.06 6.06
N LYS A 160 -5.22 -0.36 6.68
CA LYS A 160 -5.76 -1.74 6.80
C LYS A 160 -6.07 -2.31 5.41
N CYS A 161 -6.66 -1.51 4.52
CA CYS A 161 -6.92 -1.95 3.16
C CYS A 161 -5.62 -2.25 2.38
N LEU A 162 -4.55 -1.46 2.56
CA LEU A 162 -3.24 -1.75 1.98
C LEU A 162 -2.74 -3.15 2.41
N VAL A 163 -2.92 -3.50 3.69
CA VAL A 163 -2.56 -4.83 4.21
C VAL A 163 -3.33 -5.94 3.48
N ALA A 164 -4.61 -5.74 3.14
CA ALA A 164 -5.42 -6.76 2.47
C ALA A 164 -4.90 -7.20 1.08
N GLY A 165 -4.17 -6.33 0.37
CA GLY A 165 -3.52 -6.66 -0.90
C GLY A 165 -2.03 -6.97 -0.77
N TYR A 166 -1.34 -6.33 0.16
CA TYR A 166 0.13 -6.36 0.28
C TYR A 166 0.65 -7.00 1.57
N PHE A 167 -0.14 -7.86 2.22
CA PHE A 167 0.28 -8.58 3.42
C PHE A 167 1.53 -9.45 3.21
N MET A 168 1.84 -9.87 1.99
CA MET A 168 3.08 -10.60 1.70
C MET A 168 4.32 -9.69 1.69
N GLN A 169 4.14 -8.39 1.47
CA GLN A 169 5.19 -7.38 1.35
C GLN A 169 5.30 -6.54 2.62
N VAL A 170 5.68 -7.21 3.71
CA VAL A 170 5.84 -6.60 5.03
C VAL A 170 7.25 -6.83 5.53
N ALA A 171 7.79 -5.85 6.26
CA ALA A 171 9.06 -5.96 6.95
C ALA A 171 8.92 -5.55 8.43
N HIS A 172 9.70 -6.21 9.28
CA HIS A 172 9.75 -6.00 10.73
C HIS A 172 11.08 -5.37 11.12
N LEU A 173 11.06 -4.39 12.04
CA LEU A 173 12.24 -3.75 12.58
C LEU A 173 12.88 -4.63 13.67
N GLU A 174 14.08 -5.13 13.42
CA GLU A 174 14.84 -5.88 14.41
C GLU A 174 15.57 -4.95 15.39
N LYS A 175 15.92 -5.45 16.57
CA LYS A 175 16.70 -4.67 17.58
C LYS A 175 18.03 -4.14 17.04
N SER A 176 18.63 -4.84 16.09
CA SER A 176 19.82 -4.43 15.34
C SER A 176 19.58 -3.28 14.35
N SER A 177 18.42 -2.62 14.40
CA SER A 177 18.09 -1.39 13.67
C SER A 177 18.01 -1.51 12.14
N HIS A 178 17.93 -2.74 11.63
CA HIS A 178 17.62 -3.06 10.23
C HIS A 178 16.23 -3.71 10.14
N TYR A 179 15.63 -3.69 8.95
CA TYR A 179 14.38 -4.39 8.71
C TYR A 179 14.65 -5.78 8.13
N LEU A 180 13.83 -6.75 8.49
CA LEU A 180 13.77 -8.07 7.87
C LEU A 180 12.43 -8.26 7.17
N THR A 181 12.45 -8.68 5.90
CA THR A 181 11.22 -9.05 5.20
C THR A 181 10.59 -10.30 5.81
N VAL A 182 9.26 -10.30 5.88
CA VAL A 182 8.48 -11.44 6.36
C VAL A 182 8.71 -12.66 5.47
N ARG A 183 8.86 -13.84 6.08
CA ARG A 183 9.15 -15.16 5.49
C ARG A 183 10.53 -15.30 4.81
N ASP A 184 10.94 -14.37 3.97
CA ASP A 184 12.20 -14.47 3.20
C ASP A 184 13.44 -14.02 3.99
N ASN A 185 13.26 -13.39 5.16
CA ASN A 185 14.32 -12.90 6.05
C ASN A 185 15.40 -12.07 5.32
N GLN A 186 15.00 -11.28 4.32
CA GLN A 186 15.93 -10.40 3.62
C GLN A 186 16.18 -9.15 4.45
N VAL A 187 17.46 -8.85 4.70
CA VAL A 187 17.87 -7.61 5.36
C VAL A 187 17.65 -6.44 4.40
N VAL A 188 16.81 -5.49 4.79
CA VAL A 188 16.45 -4.31 4.02
C VAL A 188 16.53 -3.03 4.84
N ALA A 189 16.68 -1.90 4.15
CA ALA A 189 16.55 -0.56 4.71
C ALA A 189 15.40 0.19 4.04
N LEU A 190 14.84 1.20 4.73
CA LEU A 190 13.90 2.11 4.09
C LEU A 190 14.63 2.89 2.99
N HIS A 191 14.02 2.97 1.80
CA HIS A 191 14.59 3.73 0.70
C HIS A 191 14.70 5.21 1.08
N PRO A 192 15.80 5.93 0.78
CA PRO A 192 16.00 7.33 1.18
C PRO A 192 14.93 8.32 0.69
N SER A 193 14.11 7.91 -0.29
CA SER A 193 12.99 8.71 -0.78
C SER A 193 11.75 8.68 0.12
N THR A 194 11.71 7.84 1.16
CA THR A 194 10.53 7.76 2.03
C THR A 194 10.37 9.04 2.84
N GLY A 195 9.11 9.45 3.05
CA GLY A 195 8.78 10.57 3.93
C GLY A 195 8.76 10.21 5.41
N ILE A 196 8.89 8.92 5.75
CA ILE A 196 8.87 8.43 7.13
C ILE A 196 10.19 8.80 7.81
N THR A 197 10.12 9.63 8.85
CA THR A 197 11.30 10.10 9.60
C THR A 197 11.63 9.23 10.82
N HIS A 198 10.65 8.52 11.38
CA HIS A 198 10.84 7.54 12.45
C HIS A 198 11.08 6.13 11.89
N LYS A 199 11.34 5.16 12.78
CA LYS A 199 11.44 3.73 12.41
C LYS A 199 10.26 2.96 13.01
N PRO A 200 9.16 2.77 12.26
CA PRO A 200 8.07 1.94 12.72
C PRO A 200 8.48 0.48 12.93
N GLU A 201 7.84 -0.20 13.88
CA GLU A 201 8.11 -1.63 14.13
C GLU A 201 7.71 -2.50 12.93
N TRP A 202 6.56 -2.19 12.32
CA TRP A 202 6.04 -2.91 11.16
C TRP A 202 5.79 -1.94 10.01
N VAL A 203 6.28 -2.32 8.83
CA VAL A 203 6.09 -1.55 7.62
C VAL A 203 5.66 -2.44 6.46
N LEU A 204 4.73 -1.93 5.66
CA LEU A 204 4.33 -2.49 4.39
C LEU A 204 5.03 -1.73 3.27
N TYR A 205 5.50 -2.42 2.25
CA TYR A 205 6.20 -1.80 1.11
C TYR A 205 5.57 -2.21 -0.22
N HIS A 206 5.69 -1.36 -1.23
CA HIS A 206 5.22 -1.66 -2.59
C HIS A 206 6.30 -2.33 -3.45
N GLU A 207 7.56 -1.91 -3.31
CA GLU A 207 8.64 -2.35 -4.20
C GLU A 207 9.90 -2.71 -3.43
N PHE A 208 10.54 -3.81 -3.86
CA PHE A 208 11.87 -4.21 -3.40
C PHE A 208 12.93 -3.74 -4.41
N VAL A 209 13.88 -2.94 -3.94
CA VAL A 209 14.93 -2.31 -4.77
C VAL A 209 16.29 -2.92 -4.44
N LEU A 210 16.83 -3.70 -5.37
CA LEU A 210 18.12 -4.37 -5.24
C LEU A 210 19.24 -3.51 -5.84
N THR A 211 20.14 -3.03 -4.99
CA THR A 211 21.34 -2.26 -5.39
C THR A 211 22.57 -2.77 -4.62
N SER A 212 23.52 -1.91 -4.27
CA SER A 212 24.59 -2.25 -3.32
C SER A 212 24.06 -2.57 -1.91
N LYS A 213 22.89 -2.02 -1.56
CA LYS A 213 22.11 -2.41 -0.39
C LYS A 213 20.67 -2.69 -0.84
N ASN A 214 20.00 -3.59 -0.15
CA ASN A 214 18.59 -3.85 -0.42
C ASN A 214 17.73 -2.78 0.26
N PHE A 215 16.84 -2.16 -0.51
CA PHE A 215 15.91 -1.18 -0.01
C PHE A 215 14.47 -1.60 -0.27
N ILE A 216 13.58 -1.17 0.60
CA ILE A 216 12.13 -1.21 0.36
C ILE A 216 11.63 0.21 0.08
N ARG A 217 10.85 0.35 -0.99
CA ARG A 217 10.37 1.64 -1.51
C ARG A 217 8.84 1.71 -1.48
N THR A 218 8.35 2.94 -1.32
CA THR A 218 6.94 3.28 -1.09
C THR A 218 6.42 2.53 0.13
N VAL A 219 6.78 3.04 1.30
CA VAL A 219 6.62 2.37 2.58
C VAL A 219 5.47 2.99 3.36
N THR A 220 4.71 2.20 4.09
CA THR A 220 3.66 2.68 5.00
C THR A 220 3.68 1.89 6.29
N GLN A 221 3.62 2.60 7.41
CA GLN A 221 3.56 1.97 8.71
C GLN A 221 2.27 1.15 8.82
N VAL A 222 2.36 -0.04 9.40
CA VAL A 222 1.20 -0.88 9.73
C VAL A 222 1.31 -1.36 11.18
N ARG A 223 0.28 -2.05 11.66
CA ARG A 223 0.27 -2.65 13.00
C ARG A 223 0.28 -4.17 12.87
N GLY A 224 1.01 -4.87 13.75
CA GLY A 224 1.12 -6.33 13.71
C GLY A 224 -0.22 -7.03 13.91
N GLU A 225 -1.15 -6.42 14.66
CA GLU A 225 -2.50 -6.93 14.89
C GLU A 225 -3.30 -7.01 13.59
N TRP A 226 -3.13 -6.04 12.68
CA TRP A 226 -3.81 -6.04 11.38
C TRP A 226 -3.36 -7.19 10.49
N LEU A 227 -2.10 -7.60 10.60
CA LEU A 227 -1.56 -8.74 9.86
C LEU A 227 -2.26 -10.05 10.27
N LEU A 228 -2.43 -10.25 11.58
CA LEU A 228 -3.13 -11.40 12.15
C LEU A 228 -4.63 -11.39 11.86
N GLU A 229 -5.25 -10.20 11.78
CA GLU A 229 -6.67 -10.04 11.50
C GLU A 229 -7.03 -10.22 10.02
N ILE A 230 -6.23 -9.65 9.13
CA ILE A 230 -6.56 -9.53 7.71
C ILE A 230 -6.04 -10.73 6.92
N ALA A 231 -4.88 -11.29 7.30
CA ALA A 231 -4.27 -12.41 6.60
C ALA A 231 -3.84 -13.54 7.57
N PRO A 232 -4.78 -14.11 8.36
CA PRO A 232 -4.46 -15.12 9.37
C PRO A 232 -3.78 -16.37 8.79
N SER A 233 -4.19 -16.83 7.60
CA SER A 233 -3.62 -18.01 6.95
C SER A 233 -2.15 -17.80 6.56
N TYR A 234 -1.78 -16.58 6.15
CA TYR A 234 -0.40 -16.26 5.79
C TYR A 234 0.49 -16.02 7.02
N TYR A 235 -0.09 -15.42 8.06
CA TYR A 235 0.59 -15.16 9.34
C TYR A 235 0.36 -16.24 10.39
N ASP A 236 0.06 -17.48 9.97
CA ASP A 236 0.00 -18.62 10.88
C ASP A 236 1.37 -18.86 11.51
N VAL A 237 1.46 -18.52 12.80
CA VAL A 237 2.66 -18.61 13.62
C VAL A 237 3.27 -20.01 13.63
N ARG A 238 2.45 -21.07 13.48
CA ARG A 238 2.92 -22.46 13.47
C ARG A 238 3.86 -22.71 12.28
N ASN A 239 3.56 -22.09 11.15
CA ASN A 239 4.28 -22.23 9.89
C ASN A 239 5.24 -21.05 9.63
N PHE A 240 5.27 -20.06 10.52
CA PHE A 240 6.11 -18.87 10.37
C PHE A 240 7.57 -19.19 10.77
N PRO A 241 8.57 -18.76 9.99
CA PRO A 241 9.98 -19.01 10.32
C PRO A 241 10.37 -18.37 11.66
N LYS A 242 11.31 -18.99 12.37
CA LYS A 242 11.79 -18.45 13.65
C LYS A 242 12.50 -17.11 13.42
N SER A 243 11.95 -16.03 13.97
CA SER A 243 12.47 -14.66 13.92
C SER A 243 11.91 -13.81 15.06
N GLU A 244 12.44 -12.60 15.28
CA GLU A 244 11.83 -11.67 16.26
C GLU A 244 10.42 -11.28 15.84
N ALA A 245 10.17 -11.14 14.53
CA ALA A 245 8.84 -10.93 13.96
C ALA A 245 7.84 -12.02 14.41
N ARG A 246 8.22 -13.30 14.37
CA ARG A 246 7.39 -14.40 14.89
C ARG A 246 7.08 -14.25 16.37
N THR A 247 8.11 -13.94 17.16
CA THR A 247 7.99 -13.78 18.62
C THR A 247 7.03 -12.64 18.97
N GLN A 248 7.05 -11.55 18.20
CA GLN A 248 6.11 -10.46 18.38
C GLN A 248 4.68 -10.85 17.99
N LEU A 249 4.49 -11.54 16.86
CA LEU A 249 3.18 -12.05 16.45
C LEU A 249 2.59 -13.02 17.49
N GLU A 250 3.40 -13.89 18.08
CA GLU A 250 3.01 -14.78 19.20
C GLU A 250 2.50 -13.98 20.41
N ARG A 251 3.23 -12.92 20.80
CA ARG A 251 2.83 -12.05 21.90
C ARG A 251 1.53 -11.31 21.62
N LEU A 252 1.34 -10.82 20.40
CA LEU A 252 0.12 -10.14 19.98
C LEU A 252 -1.08 -11.10 19.97
N GLN A 253 -0.89 -12.32 19.48
CA GLN A 253 -1.92 -13.36 19.48
C GLN A 253 -2.32 -13.75 20.91
N ALA A 254 -1.35 -13.92 21.81
CA ALA A 254 -1.61 -14.22 23.22
C ALA A 254 -2.41 -13.09 23.91
N LYS A 255 -2.03 -11.83 23.71
CA LYS A 255 -2.76 -10.68 24.25
C LYS A 255 -4.21 -10.62 23.79
N LYS A 256 -4.46 -10.96 22.51
CA LYS A 256 -5.82 -10.96 21.94
C LYS A 256 -6.71 -12.04 22.55
N GLY A 257 -6.16 -13.23 22.80
CA GLY A 257 -6.88 -14.32 23.47
C GLY A 257 -7.32 -13.96 24.88
N THR A 258 -6.50 -13.23 25.64
CA THR A 258 -6.83 -12.78 27.00
C THR A 258 -7.92 -11.69 27.01
N ALA A 259 -7.92 -10.80 26.01
CA ALA A 259 -8.90 -9.71 25.89
C ALA A 259 -10.31 -10.18 25.45
N GLN A 260 -10.43 -11.37 24.84
CA GLN A 260 -11.72 -11.96 24.45
C GLN A 260 -12.39 -12.77 25.57
N HIS A 261 -11.69 -13.02 26.69
CA HIS A 261 -12.19 -13.77 27.85
C HIS A 261 -12.49 -12.88 29.06
N GLN A 262 -12.51 -11.55 28.88
CA GLN A 262 -12.95 -10.54 29.83
C GLN A 262 -14.18 -9.83 29.29
#